data_AF-T0XVB7-F1
#
_entry.id   AF-T0XVB7-F1
#
_cell.length_a   1.000
_cell.length_b   1.000
_cell.length_c   1.000
_cell.angle_alpha   90.00
_cell.angle_beta   90.00
_cell.angle_gamma   90.00
#
_symmetry.space_group_name_H-M   'P 1'
#
loop_
_entity.id
_entity.type
_entity.pdbx_description
1 polymer ?
#
loop_
_entity_poly.entity_id
_entity_poly.type
_entity_poly.pdbx_seq_one_letter_code
_entity_poly.pdbx_strand_id
1 'polypeptide(L)'
;MVLVALRAVAGASGAVTFIAGAGLVAAATSAISPRRAATLLGVYFAGGGAGIVASGLAIPYLLAATSLTDGWRWGWVLLAGIGAVAFAIATPVALASAEPPAPPVADRRWPARHLGPVLVSYGLFGAGYIAYMTFIVAFLKGHGTGPGGITAFWVVLGAASITGAFAWARPIARLRAGRGLAMVLAVLGAGALLPLVSRSP
;
A
#
# COMPACT_ATOMS: atom_id res chain seq x y z
N MET A 1 10.17 14.96 -19.99
CA MET A 1 8.73 14.77 -20.27
C MET A 1 8.30 13.31 -20.16
N VAL A 2 8.92 12.37 -20.85
CA VAL A 2 8.55 10.93 -20.83
C VAL A 2 8.46 10.33 -19.42
N LEU A 3 9.46 10.54 -18.56
CA LEU A 3 9.45 9.99 -17.19
C LEU A 3 8.32 10.54 -16.31
N VAL A 4 7.91 11.80 -16.51
CA VAL A 4 6.81 12.41 -15.75
C VAL A 4 5.49 11.80 -16.20
N ALA A 5 5.30 11.63 -17.52
CA ALA A 5 4.13 10.97 -18.07
C ALA A 5 4.01 9.51 -17.57
N LEU A 6 5.09 8.74 -17.61
CA LEU A 6 5.10 7.36 -17.11
C LEU A 6 4.76 7.29 -15.61
N ARG A 7 5.29 8.21 -14.79
CA ARG A 7 4.94 8.28 -13.37
C ARG A 7 3.48 8.67 -13.13
N ALA A 8 2.96 9.61 -13.91
CA ALA A 8 1.56 10.02 -13.83
C ALA A 8 0.61 8.86 -14.18
N VAL A 9 0.91 8.13 -15.27
CA VAL A 9 0.14 6.95 -15.68
C VAL A 9 0.25 5.84 -14.63
N ALA A 10 1.45 5.53 -14.13
CA ALA A 10 1.62 4.51 -13.09
C ALA A 10 0.84 4.87 -11.81
N GLY A 11 0.87 6.14 -11.40
CA GLY A 11 0.11 6.63 -10.26
C GLY A 11 -1.40 6.55 -10.47
N ALA A 12 -1.89 7.00 -11.62
CA ALA A 12 -3.32 6.95 -11.95
C ALA A 12 -3.84 5.51 -12.03
N SER A 13 -3.14 4.63 -12.75
CA SER A 13 -3.49 3.21 -12.84
C SER A 13 -3.47 2.55 -11.47
N GLY A 14 -2.44 2.81 -10.65
CA GLY A 14 -2.36 2.30 -9.28
C GLY A 14 -3.53 2.76 -8.41
N ALA A 15 -3.92 4.03 -8.49
CA ALA A 15 -5.07 4.57 -7.77
C ALA A 15 -6.39 3.90 -8.20
N VAL A 16 -6.59 3.73 -9.51
CA VAL A 16 -7.77 3.04 -10.05
C VAL A 16 -7.82 1.59 -9.57
N THR A 17 -6.72 0.83 -9.70
CA THR A 17 -6.66 -0.56 -9.24
C THR A 17 -6.92 -0.67 -7.74
N PHE A 18 -6.36 0.25 -6.94
CA PHE A 18 -6.53 0.27 -5.49
C PHE A 18 -7.99 0.52 -5.07
N ILE A 19 -8.63 1.54 -5.65
CA ILE A 19 -10.00 1.93 -5.30
C ILE A 19 -11.00 0.91 -5.85
N ALA A 20 -10.90 0.56 -7.13
CA ALA A 20 -11.82 -0.37 -7.78
C ALA A 20 -11.69 -1.78 -7.19
N GLY A 21 -10.47 -2.27 -6.96
CA GLY A 21 -10.24 -3.58 -6.35
C GLY A 21 -10.75 -3.66 -4.92
N ALA A 22 -10.48 -2.65 -4.08
CA ALA A 22 -11.04 -2.61 -2.73
C ALA A 22 -12.58 -2.55 -2.73
N GLY A 23 -13.17 -1.76 -3.64
CA GLY A 23 -14.61 -1.69 -3.85
C GLY A 23 -15.23 -3.02 -4.28
N LEU A 24 -14.58 -3.72 -5.22
CA LEU A 24 -15.00 -5.04 -5.70
C LEU A 24 -14.97 -6.07 -4.57
N VAL A 25 -13.89 -6.10 -3.77
CA VAL A 25 -13.79 -7.00 -2.61
C VAL A 25 -14.85 -6.67 -1.57
N ALA A 26 -15.10 -5.39 -1.29
CA ALA A 26 -16.15 -4.97 -0.36
C ALA A 26 -17.55 -5.38 -0.85
N ALA A 27 -17.83 -5.22 -2.15
CA ALA A 27 -19.10 -5.61 -2.75
C ALA A 27 -19.30 -7.14 -2.72
N ALA A 28 -18.30 -7.90 -3.16
CA ALA A 28 -18.33 -9.36 -3.17
C ALA A 28 -18.46 -9.97 -1.77
N THR A 29 -18.09 -9.22 -0.74
CA THR A 29 -18.14 -9.67 0.66
C THR A 29 -19.27 -9.04 1.49
N SER A 30 -20.15 -8.26 0.86
CA SER A 30 -21.27 -7.59 1.55
C SER A 30 -22.32 -8.56 2.10
N ALA A 31 -22.49 -9.72 1.48
CA ALA A 31 -23.49 -10.73 1.85
C ALA A 31 -22.92 -11.92 2.65
N ILE A 32 -21.62 -11.92 2.98
CA ILE A 32 -20.98 -13.01 3.73
C ILE A 32 -20.68 -12.61 5.18
N SER A 33 -20.22 -13.57 5.97
CA SER A 33 -19.90 -13.30 7.39
C SER A 33 -18.82 -12.21 7.52
N PRO A 34 -18.94 -11.30 8.52
CA PRO A 34 -17.98 -10.20 8.72
C PRO A 34 -16.52 -10.67 8.84
N ARG A 35 -16.31 -11.87 9.40
CA ARG A 35 -14.99 -12.49 9.52
C ARG A 35 -14.39 -12.85 8.16
N ARG A 36 -15.19 -13.40 7.24
CA ARG A 36 -14.72 -13.78 5.89
C ARG A 36 -14.48 -12.55 5.02
N ALA A 37 -15.34 -11.54 5.14
CA ALA A 37 -15.15 -10.23 4.50
C ALA A 37 -13.82 -9.58 4.92
N ALA A 38 -13.56 -9.53 6.23
CA ALA A 38 -12.34 -9.01 6.81
C ALA A 38 -11.08 -9.77 6.32
N THR A 39 -11.13 -11.11 6.24
CA THR A 39 -10.01 -11.90 5.71
C THR A 39 -9.74 -11.60 4.23
N LEU A 40 -10.77 -11.54 3.39
CA LEU A 40 -10.60 -11.29 1.95
C LEU A 40 -10.08 -9.89 1.67
N LEU A 41 -10.55 -8.89 2.42
CA LEU A 41 -10.01 -7.54 2.36
C LEU A 41 -8.54 -7.50 2.83
N GLY A 42 -8.21 -8.28 3.86
CA GLY A 42 -6.83 -8.49 4.30
C GLY A 42 -5.94 -9.11 3.21
N VAL A 43 -6.42 -10.13 2.49
CA VAL A 43 -5.71 -10.74 1.35
C VAL A 43 -5.46 -9.73 0.24
N TYR A 44 -6.46 -8.92 -0.10
CA TYR A 44 -6.32 -7.89 -1.11
C TYR A 44 -5.23 -6.87 -0.74
N PHE A 45 -5.27 -6.32 0.48
CA PHE A 45 -4.27 -5.34 0.92
C PHE A 45 -2.89 -5.95 1.21
N ALA A 46 -2.82 -7.24 1.58
CA ALA A 46 -1.57 -7.97 1.71
C ALA A 46 -0.79 -8.02 0.39
N GLY A 47 -1.46 -7.95 -0.77
CA GLY A 47 -0.81 -7.85 -2.08
C GLY A 47 0.16 -6.69 -2.21
N GLY A 48 -0.16 -5.53 -1.62
CA GLY A 48 0.75 -4.37 -1.59
C GLY A 48 2.03 -4.66 -0.81
N GLY A 49 1.91 -5.28 0.36
CA GLY A 49 3.07 -5.72 1.16
C GLY A 49 3.89 -6.79 0.45
N ALA A 50 3.25 -7.75 -0.23
CA ALA A 50 3.94 -8.76 -1.03
C ALA A 50 4.75 -8.13 -2.18
N GLY A 51 4.21 -7.09 -2.84
CA GLY A 51 4.94 -6.31 -3.85
C GLY A 51 6.17 -5.61 -3.27
N ILE A 52 6.08 -5.07 -2.05
CA ILE A 52 7.22 -4.46 -1.35
C ILE A 52 8.29 -5.52 -1.06
N VAL A 53 7.92 -6.69 -0.54
CA VAL A 53 8.87 -7.78 -0.27
C VAL A 53 9.55 -8.25 -1.56
N ALA A 54 8.77 -8.52 -2.61
CA ALA A 54 9.28 -8.99 -3.89
C ALA A 54 10.26 -7.98 -4.51
N SER A 55 9.88 -6.70 -4.56
CA SER A 55 10.75 -5.65 -5.09
C SER A 55 11.98 -5.39 -4.21
N GLY A 56 11.81 -5.39 -2.88
CA GLY A 56 12.89 -5.21 -1.91
C GLY A 56 13.97 -6.30 -2.00
N LEU A 57 13.60 -7.53 -2.34
CA LEU A 57 14.55 -8.63 -2.58
C LEU A 57 15.17 -8.59 -3.98
N ALA A 58 14.36 -8.32 -5.01
CA ALA A 58 14.79 -8.47 -6.39
C ALA A 58 15.63 -7.29 -6.90
N ILE A 59 15.32 -6.05 -6.50
CA ILE A 59 16.02 -4.84 -6.97
C ILE A 59 17.50 -4.82 -6.56
N PRO A 60 17.89 -5.07 -5.29
CA PRO A 60 19.29 -5.06 -4.89
C PRO A 60 20.13 -6.08 -5.65
N TYR A 61 19.59 -7.28 -5.89
CA TYR A 61 20.26 -8.32 -6.66
C TYR A 61 20.50 -7.88 -8.11
N LEU A 62 19.48 -7.30 -8.75
CA LEU A 62 19.59 -6.78 -10.11
C LEU A 62 20.61 -5.64 -10.21
N LEU A 63 20.61 -4.71 -9.25
CA LEU A 63 21.54 -3.59 -9.23
C LEU A 63 22.99 -4.03 -8.96
N ALA A 64 23.19 -5.10 -8.19
CA ALA A 64 24.52 -5.69 -8.00
C ALA A 64 25.05 -6.38 -9.27
N ALA A 65 24.16 -6.89 -10.12
CA ALA A 65 24.50 -7.57 -11.37
C ALA A 65 24.58 -6.65 -12.60
N THR A 66 24.22 -5.36 -12.47
CA THR A 66 24.16 -4.40 -13.60
C THR A 66 25.10 -3.21 -13.38
N SER A 67 25.47 -2.52 -14.47
CA SER A 67 26.31 -1.33 -14.38
C SER A 67 25.58 -0.16 -13.71
N LEU A 68 26.31 0.70 -13.01
CA LEU A 68 25.77 1.88 -12.31
C LEU A 68 25.05 2.87 -13.24
N THR A 69 25.41 2.91 -14.53
CA THR A 69 24.84 3.83 -15.52
C THR A 69 23.44 3.43 -16.00
N ASP A 70 23.16 2.13 -16.11
CA ASP A 70 21.89 1.61 -16.65
C ASP A 70 21.05 0.79 -15.66
N GLY A 71 21.59 0.44 -14.49
CA GLY A 71 20.90 -0.42 -13.51
C GLY A 71 19.52 0.09 -13.09
N TRP A 72 19.33 1.41 -13.02
CA TRP A 72 18.02 1.99 -12.70
C TRP A 72 16.96 1.61 -13.73
N ARG A 73 17.29 1.61 -15.04
CA ARG A 73 16.37 1.24 -16.13
C ARG A 73 15.95 -0.21 -16.02
N TRP A 74 16.90 -1.09 -15.75
CA TRP A 74 16.62 -2.51 -15.51
C TRP A 74 15.71 -2.71 -14.29
N GLY A 75 15.86 -1.89 -13.25
CA GLY A 75 14.92 -1.86 -12.13
C GLY A 75 13.47 -1.59 -12.57
N TRP A 76 13.25 -0.62 -13.47
CA TRP A 76 11.91 -0.37 -14.02
C TRP A 76 11.38 -1.55 -14.83
N VAL A 77 12.23 -2.20 -15.63
CA VAL A 77 11.85 -3.38 -16.44
C VAL A 77 11.47 -4.54 -15.54
N LEU A 78 12.23 -4.81 -14.47
CA LEU A 78 11.90 -5.84 -13.49
C LEU A 78 10.55 -5.58 -12.82
N LEU A 79 10.31 -4.35 -12.36
CA LEU A 79 9.03 -3.97 -11.75
C LEU A 79 7.86 -4.09 -12.74
N ALA A 80 8.08 -3.71 -14.00
CA ALA A 80 7.10 -3.90 -15.07
C ALA A 80 6.82 -5.38 -15.31
N GLY A 81 7.83 -6.25 -15.30
CA GLY A 81 7.67 -7.70 -15.41
C GLY A 81 6.86 -8.30 -14.26
N ILE A 82 7.19 -7.94 -13.02
CA ILE A 82 6.43 -8.38 -11.83
C ILE A 82 4.97 -7.92 -11.93
N GLY A 83 4.75 -6.64 -12.31
CA GLY A 83 3.41 -6.08 -12.52
C GLY A 83 2.65 -6.77 -13.64
N ALA A 84 3.31 -7.10 -14.75
CA ALA A 84 2.72 -7.80 -15.89
C ALA A 84 2.29 -9.22 -15.53
N VAL A 85 3.10 -9.95 -14.75
CA VAL A 85 2.73 -11.27 -14.23
C VAL A 85 1.50 -11.17 -13.32
N ALA A 86 1.49 -10.22 -12.38
CA ALA A 86 0.34 -10.00 -11.51
C ALA A 86 -0.93 -9.64 -12.31
N PHE A 87 -0.79 -8.78 -13.32
CA PHE A 87 -1.87 -8.41 -14.21
C PHE A 87 -2.39 -9.60 -15.03
N ALA A 88 -1.49 -10.41 -15.60
CA ALA A 88 -1.86 -11.61 -16.37
C ALA A 88 -2.61 -12.64 -15.52
N ILE A 89 -2.25 -12.78 -14.23
CA ILE A 89 -2.96 -13.65 -13.28
C ILE A 89 -4.32 -13.06 -12.91
N ALA A 90 -4.40 -11.75 -12.64
CA ALA A 90 -5.63 -11.11 -12.18
C ALA A 90 -6.69 -10.93 -13.27
N THR A 91 -6.27 -10.67 -14.51
CA THR A 91 -7.16 -10.37 -15.65
C THR A 91 -8.22 -11.45 -15.93
N PRO A 92 -7.89 -12.74 -16.09
CA PRO A 92 -8.91 -13.76 -16.38
C PRO A 92 -9.93 -13.90 -15.25
N VAL A 93 -9.49 -13.75 -13.99
CA VAL A 93 -10.37 -13.79 -12.82
C VAL A 93 -11.30 -12.57 -12.79
N ALA A 94 -10.77 -11.38 -13.10
CA ALA A 94 -11.55 -10.16 -13.18
C ALA A 94 -12.59 -10.23 -14.31
N LEU A 95 -12.21 -10.73 -15.49
CA LEU A 95 -13.12 -10.88 -16.64
C LEU A 95 -14.20 -11.95 -16.43
N ALA A 96 -13.91 -12.98 -15.64
CA ALA A 96 -14.90 -14.00 -15.27
C ALA A 96 -15.82 -13.57 -14.11
N SER A 97 -15.52 -12.45 -13.45
CA SER A 97 -16.31 -11.95 -12.33
C SER A 97 -17.57 -11.24 -12.83
N ALA A 98 -18.71 -11.50 -12.20
CA ALA A 98 -19.95 -10.80 -12.53
C ALA A 98 -19.87 -9.33 -12.08
N GLU A 99 -20.29 -8.43 -12.97
CA GLU A 99 -20.44 -7.01 -12.65
C GLU A 99 -21.48 -6.86 -11.52
N PRO A 100 -21.15 -6.22 -10.39
CA PRO A 100 -22.13 -5.93 -9.36
C PRO A 100 -23.27 -5.07 -9.96
N PRO A 101 -24.54 -5.30 -9.58
CA PRO A 101 -25.63 -4.43 -10.02
C PRO A 101 -25.30 -2.97 -9.69
N ALA A 102 -25.45 -2.09 -10.67
CA ALA A 102 -25.24 -0.66 -10.44
C ALA A 102 -26.18 -0.21 -9.32
N PRO A 103 -25.67 0.38 -8.23
CA PRO A 103 -26.53 0.90 -7.19
C PRO A 103 -27.46 1.96 -7.80
N PRO A 104 -28.73 2.05 -7.35
CA PRO A 104 -29.63 3.09 -7.81
C PRO A 104 -28.96 4.46 -7.67
N VAL A 105 -29.12 5.34 -8.67
CA VAL A 105 -28.69 6.73 -8.58
C VAL A 105 -29.55 7.41 -7.51
N ALA A 106 -29.15 7.28 -6.26
CA ALA A 106 -29.76 7.97 -5.15
C ALA A 106 -29.20 9.39 -5.10
N ASP A 107 -30.06 10.37 -4.81
CA ASP A 107 -29.68 11.74 -4.43
C ASP A 107 -28.87 11.71 -3.13
N ARG A 108 -27.60 11.31 -3.26
CA ARG A 108 -26.65 11.27 -2.15
C ARG A 108 -26.06 12.66 -2.01
N ARG A 109 -26.69 13.47 -1.17
CA ARG A 109 -26.05 14.69 -0.65
C ARG A 109 -24.69 14.28 -0.07
N TRP A 110 -23.61 14.78 -0.68
CA TRP A 110 -22.24 14.50 -0.24
C TRP A 110 -22.09 14.95 1.22
N PRO A 111 -21.80 14.04 2.17
CA PRO A 111 -21.74 14.39 3.59
C PRO A 111 -20.39 15.03 3.94
N ALA A 112 -20.03 16.13 3.27
CA ALA A 112 -18.75 16.83 3.39
C ALA A 112 -18.33 17.05 4.85
N ARG A 113 -19.28 17.48 5.70
CA ARG A 113 -19.00 17.80 7.11
C ARG A 113 -18.58 16.58 7.93
N HIS A 114 -19.08 15.39 7.60
CA HIS A 114 -18.73 14.15 8.28
C HIS A 114 -17.45 13.53 7.72
N LEU A 115 -17.18 13.72 6.42
CA LEU A 115 -15.98 13.21 5.75
C LEU A 115 -14.76 14.11 5.90
N GLY A 116 -14.95 15.41 6.15
CA GLY A 116 -13.87 16.41 6.26
C GLY A 116 -12.75 15.98 7.21
N PRO A 117 -13.02 15.65 8.49
CA PRO A 117 -11.98 15.21 9.42
C PRO A 117 -11.24 13.95 8.96
N VAL A 118 -11.93 13.00 8.32
CA VAL A 118 -11.34 11.78 7.77
C VAL A 118 -10.40 12.11 6.62
N LEU A 119 -10.84 12.97 5.69
CA LEU A 119 -10.05 13.41 4.54
C LEU A 119 -8.80 14.20 4.97
N VAL A 120 -8.94 15.10 5.95
CA VAL A 120 -7.81 15.85 6.51
C VAL A 120 -6.81 14.91 7.18
N SER A 121 -7.30 14.00 8.04
CA SER A 121 -6.43 13.04 8.74
C SER A 121 -5.70 12.12 7.76
N TYR A 122 -6.40 11.64 6.74
CA TYR A 122 -5.82 10.81 5.69
C TYR A 122 -4.84 11.59 4.81
N GLY A 123 -5.12 12.86 4.51
CA GLY A 123 -4.22 13.74 3.78
C GLY A 123 -2.92 14.01 4.54
N LEU A 124 -3.01 14.28 5.85
CA LEU A 124 -1.84 14.45 6.72
C LEU A 124 -1.03 13.16 6.82
N PHE A 125 -1.69 12.01 6.98
CA PHE A 125 -1.04 10.71 6.92
C PHE A 125 -0.31 10.50 5.59
N GLY A 126 -0.98 10.77 4.47
CA GLY A 126 -0.39 10.65 3.14
C GLY A 126 0.83 11.54 2.95
N ALA A 127 0.77 12.80 3.39
CA ALA A 127 1.90 13.72 3.33
C ALA A 127 3.12 13.20 4.11
N GLY A 128 2.90 12.74 5.35
CA GLY A 128 3.96 12.15 6.17
C GLY A 128 4.51 10.85 5.57
N TYR A 129 3.63 9.99 5.05
CA TYR A 129 4.00 8.73 4.40
C TYR A 129 4.86 8.95 3.15
N ILE A 130 4.51 9.91 2.29
CA ILE A 130 5.30 10.22 1.10
C ILE A 130 6.68 10.76 1.49
N ALA A 131 6.77 11.65 2.47
CA ALA A 131 8.05 12.14 2.98
C ALA A 131 8.89 10.98 3.53
N TYR A 132 8.31 10.14 4.38
CA TYR A 132 8.98 8.96 4.94
C TYR A 132 9.50 8.03 3.84
N MET A 133 8.63 7.55 2.94
CA MET A 133 8.99 6.60 1.89
C MET A 133 10.07 7.12 0.95
N THR A 134 10.12 8.43 0.74
CA THR A 134 11.10 9.07 -0.15
C THR A 134 12.48 9.18 0.52
N PHE A 135 12.51 9.61 1.80
CA PHE A 135 13.76 9.95 2.47
C PHE A 135 14.32 8.84 3.37
N ILE A 136 13.57 7.77 3.65
CA ILE A 136 14.02 6.72 4.57
C ILE A 136 15.32 6.04 4.12
N VAL A 137 15.51 5.82 2.82
CA VAL A 137 16.76 5.23 2.30
C VAL A 137 17.94 6.19 2.47
N ALA A 138 17.72 7.50 2.27
CA ALA A 138 18.74 8.51 2.50
C ALA A 138 19.10 8.60 3.99
N PHE A 139 18.10 8.57 4.87
CA PHE A 139 18.28 8.51 6.32
C PHE A 139 19.10 7.29 6.75
N LEU A 140 18.72 6.09 6.31
CA LEU A 140 19.43 4.83 6.63
C LEU A 140 20.88 4.87 6.15
N LYS A 141 21.13 5.35 4.92
CA LYS A 141 22.49 5.53 4.40
C LYS A 141 23.29 6.56 5.20
N GLY A 142 22.66 7.64 5.64
CA GLY A 142 23.27 8.65 6.50
C GLY A 142 23.74 8.09 7.85
N HIS A 143 23.12 7.02 8.33
CA HIS A 143 23.50 6.29 9.55
C HIS A 143 24.44 5.10 9.26
N GLY A 144 25.02 5.02 8.06
CA GLY A 144 25.96 3.94 7.70
C GLY A 144 25.30 2.59 7.43
N THR A 145 23.98 2.53 7.26
CA THR A 145 23.28 1.27 6.94
C THR A 145 23.71 0.79 5.55
N GLY A 146 24.33 -0.39 5.50
CA GLY A 146 24.75 -1.01 4.25
C GLY A 146 23.57 -1.51 3.39
N PRO A 147 23.84 -1.94 2.14
CA PRO A 147 22.80 -2.41 1.21
C PRO A 147 21.91 -3.52 1.78
N GLY A 148 22.49 -4.50 2.49
CA GLY A 148 21.75 -5.58 3.12
C GLY A 148 20.78 -5.10 4.21
N GLY A 149 21.13 -4.06 4.97
CA GLY A 149 20.25 -3.46 5.97
C GLY A 149 19.07 -2.74 5.34
N ILE A 150 19.28 -2.06 4.21
CA ILE A 150 18.20 -1.42 3.43
C ILE A 150 17.25 -2.48 2.86
N THR A 151 17.78 -3.60 2.35
CA THR A 151 16.97 -4.75 1.91
C THR A 151 16.14 -5.31 3.07
N ALA A 152 16.77 -5.57 4.22
CA ALA A 152 16.08 -6.08 5.40
C ALA A 152 14.97 -5.13 5.85
N PHE A 153 15.21 -3.82 5.85
CA PHE A 153 14.21 -2.81 6.15
C PHE A 153 12.96 -2.94 5.25
N TRP A 154 13.13 -3.00 3.93
CA TRP A 154 12.00 -3.13 2.99
C TRP A 154 11.27 -4.46 3.14
N VAL A 155 11.99 -5.56 3.35
CA VAL A 155 11.40 -6.89 3.56
C VAL A 155 10.57 -6.92 4.84
N VAL A 156 11.12 -6.39 5.95
CA VAL A 156 10.42 -6.30 7.22
C VAL A 156 9.22 -5.37 7.10
N LEU A 157 9.34 -4.23 6.41
CA LEU A 157 8.22 -3.32 6.17
C LEU A 157 7.10 -4.00 5.38
N GLY A 158 7.44 -4.74 4.32
CA GLY A 158 6.48 -5.49 3.51
C GLY A 158 5.81 -6.62 4.31
N ALA A 159 6.58 -7.39 5.07
CA ALA A 159 6.07 -8.44 5.95
C ALA A 159 5.15 -7.85 7.04
N ALA A 160 5.56 -6.77 7.69
CA ALA A 160 4.73 -6.06 8.67
C ALA A 160 3.45 -5.51 8.04
N SER A 161 3.49 -5.06 6.79
CA SER A 161 2.30 -4.61 6.05
C SER A 161 1.33 -5.77 5.79
N ILE A 162 1.84 -6.95 5.40
CA ILE A 162 1.04 -8.16 5.23
C ILE A 162 0.42 -8.57 6.58
N THR A 163 1.22 -8.72 7.62
CA THR A 163 0.75 -9.09 8.95
C THR A 163 -0.26 -8.07 9.48
N GLY A 164 0.00 -6.78 9.28
CA GLY A 164 -0.87 -5.67 9.65
C GLY A 164 -2.25 -5.76 9.00
N ALA A 165 -2.33 -6.13 7.71
CA ALA A 165 -3.58 -6.30 6.98
C ALA A 165 -4.51 -7.33 7.66
N PHE A 166 -3.95 -8.39 8.25
CA PHE A 166 -4.72 -9.40 8.98
C PHE A 166 -4.90 -9.07 10.47
N ALA A 167 -3.88 -8.52 11.12
CA ALA A 167 -3.90 -8.19 12.54
C ALA A 167 -4.93 -7.12 12.87
N TRP A 168 -5.07 -6.10 12.00
CA TRP A 168 -6.05 -5.02 12.17
C TRP A 168 -7.47 -5.39 11.76
N ALA A 169 -7.65 -6.54 11.10
CA ALA A 169 -8.96 -6.97 10.61
C ALA A 169 -9.97 -7.18 11.76
N ARG A 170 -9.55 -7.76 12.89
CA ARG A 170 -10.42 -7.99 14.06
C ARG A 170 -10.68 -6.71 14.89
N PRO A 171 -9.67 -5.91 15.26
CA PRO A 171 -9.89 -4.64 15.97
C PRO A 171 -10.81 -3.69 15.19
N ILE A 172 -10.56 -3.51 13.89
CA ILE A 172 -11.36 -2.60 13.05
C ILE A 172 -12.81 -3.08 12.97
N ALA A 173 -13.05 -4.40 12.82
CA ALA A 173 -14.40 -4.95 12.78
C ALA A 173 -15.21 -4.73 14.07
N ARG A 174 -14.55 -4.50 15.22
CA ARG A 174 -15.21 -4.23 16.50
C ARG A 174 -15.42 -2.74 16.78
N LEU A 175 -14.69 -1.86 16.11
CA LEU A 175 -14.72 -0.43 16.34
C LEU A 175 -15.76 0.26 15.43
N ARG A 176 -16.65 1.06 16.04
CA ARG A 176 -17.65 1.86 15.31
C ARG A 176 -17.12 3.26 14.96
N ALA A 177 -17.62 3.84 13.87
CA ALA A 177 -17.57 5.27 13.53
C ALA A 177 -16.17 5.92 13.60
N GLY A 178 -15.29 5.63 12.63
CA GLY A 178 -13.99 6.32 12.45
C GLY A 178 -12.91 6.01 13.49
N ARG A 179 -13.27 5.41 14.63
CA ARG A 179 -12.34 5.04 15.71
C ARG A 179 -11.26 4.04 15.28
N GLY A 180 -11.57 3.16 14.33
CA GLY A 180 -10.57 2.26 13.74
C GLY A 180 -9.44 3.03 13.07
N LEU A 181 -9.77 4.02 12.23
CA LEU A 181 -8.80 4.89 11.59
C LEU A 181 -8.00 5.69 12.63
N ALA A 182 -8.68 6.30 13.61
CA ALA A 182 -8.02 7.06 14.67
C ALA A 182 -7.02 6.20 15.47
N MET A 183 -7.38 4.96 15.80
CA MET A 183 -6.50 4.03 16.53
C MET A 183 -5.28 3.64 15.68
N VAL A 184 -5.47 3.33 14.40
CA VAL A 184 -4.36 3.01 13.48
C VAL A 184 -3.42 4.21 13.35
N LEU A 185 -3.97 5.41 13.16
CA LEU A 185 -3.18 6.65 13.07
C LEU A 185 -2.46 6.96 14.39
N ALA A 186 -3.07 6.69 15.55
CA ALA A 186 -2.43 6.87 16.84
C ALA A 186 -1.26 5.90 17.05
N VAL A 187 -1.43 4.61 16.71
CA VAL A 187 -0.35 3.62 16.76
C VAL A 187 0.77 4.00 15.80
N LEU A 188 0.43 4.42 14.58
CA LEU A 188 1.42 4.87 13.61
C LEU A 188 2.16 6.12 14.09
N GLY A 189 1.43 7.10 14.64
CA GLY A 189 2.01 8.31 15.21
C GLY A 189 2.97 8.00 16.34
N ALA A 190 2.57 7.12 17.28
CA ALA A 190 3.45 6.67 18.35
C ALA A 190 4.72 5.98 17.80
N GLY A 191 4.57 5.14 16.76
CA GLY A 191 5.71 4.51 16.09
C GLY A 191 6.64 5.53 15.41
N ALA A 192 6.07 6.55 14.75
CA ALA A 192 6.83 7.61 14.10
C ALA A 192 7.57 8.52 15.10
N LEU A 193 7.13 8.58 16.36
CA LEU A 193 7.83 9.29 17.43
C LEU A 193 9.03 8.51 17.96
N LEU A 194 9.08 7.17 17.84
CA LEU A 194 10.16 6.35 18.43
C LEU A 194 11.58 6.83 18.05
N PRO A 195 11.89 7.15 16.78
CA PRO A 195 13.22 7.64 16.41
C PRO A 195 13.56 9.00 17.05
N LEU A 196 12.57 9.81 17.43
CA LEU A 196 12.79 11.11 18.07
C LEU A 196 13.10 10.99 19.56
N VAL A 197 12.66 9.90 20.21
CA VAL A 197 12.88 9.65 21.64
C VAL A 197 14.01 8.64 21.88
N SER A 198 14.34 7.82 20.88
CA SER A 198 15.50 6.93 20.89
C SER A 198 16.79 7.75 20.97
N ARG A 199 17.55 7.57 22.06
CA ARG A 199 18.90 8.16 22.24
C ARG A 199 20.01 7.28 21.69
N SER A 200 19.66 6.16 21.07
CA SER A 200 20.63 5.27 20.42
C SER A 200 20.72 5.64 18.93
N PRO A 201 21.94 5.68 18.36
CA PRO A 201 22.16 5.94 16.93
C PRO A 201 21.53 4.88 16.03
#